data_AF-A0A5B7TIQ1-F1
#
_entry.id   AF-A0A5B7TIQ1-F1
#
_cell.length_a   1.000
_cell.length_b   1.000
_cell.length_c   1.000
_cell.angle_alpha   90.00
_cell.angle_beta   90.00
_cell.angle_gamma   90.00
#
_symmetry.space_group_name_H-M   'P 1'
#
loop_
_entity.id
_entity.type
_entity.pdbx_description
1 polymer ?
#
loop_
_entity_poly.entity_id
_entity_poly.type
_entity_poly.pdbx_seq_one_letter_code
_entity_poly.pdbx_strand_id
1 'polypeptide(L)'
;MEYVLRVFEMWKIKLIIGSFIMIFSPFKVSIVILFVLIIIDTITACSYAIRIRKFTSRRFQKAVKKIVVYFTTVFVVRLLEVGVATLIQTNIATRLILSFLILTEAISILENLTLLGLPIPNVVLKLMLGSLNLDKFDDIFGKEFTNKTYNKEIDDIIQYQLAFINDETMRKLLKIEFEEWKNVLNLIDVQITDYNSENQDLLFYRISSLIDVTKKSMLDKWTDEDIKQDIINKYKNCHDKIIQTLIETIKMICYSNESIEKKKKIITENIMTFLYKIITDVQKEEQIYRIMNQKA
;
A
#
# COMPACT_ATOMS: atom_id res chain seq x y z
N MET A 1 13.45 3.26 -42.08
CA MET A 1 12.10 2.64 -42.04
C MET A 1 12.01 1.42 -42.96
N GLU A 2 12.44 1.48 -44.23
CA GLU A 2 12.43 0.32 -45.16
C GLU A 2 13.19 -0.93 -44.66
N TYR A 3 14.34 -0.76 -44.03
CA TYR A 3 15.12 -1.89 -43.51
C TYR A 3 14.38 -2.67 -42.40
N VAL A 4 13.66 -1.96 -41.54
CA VAL A 4 12.87 -2.56 -40.46
C VAL A 4 11.69 -3.35 -41.05
N LEU A 5 11.03 -2.80 -42.07
CA LEU A 5 9.94 -3.47 -42.79
C LEU A 5 10.41 -4.76 -43.49
N ARG A 6 11.57 -4.75 -44.17
CA ARG A 6 12.13 -5.95 -44.79
C ARG A 6 12.48 -7.05 -43.79
N VAL A 7 12.95 -6.68 -42.60
CA VAL A 7 13.22 -7.62 -41.51
C VAL A 7 11.92 -8.30 -41.05
N PHE A 8 10.81 -7.58 -40.91
CA PHE A 8 9.51 -8.18 -40.59
C PHE A 8 8.91 -9.04 -41.72
N GLU A 9 9.30 -8.81 -42.97
CA GLU A 9 8.88 -9.63 -44.12
C GLU A 9 9.58 -10.99 -44.21
N MET A 10 10.75 -11.15 -43.58
CA MET A 10 11.49 -12.41 -43.58
C MET A 10 10.67 -13.53 -42.94
N TRP A 11 10.40 -14.57 -43.73
CA TRP A 11 9.57 -15.70 -43.30
C TRP A 11 10.09 -16.38 -42.01
N LYS A 12 11.42 -16.41 -41.81
CA LYS A 12 12.07 -16.94 -40.60
C LYS A 12 11.65 -16.17 -39.34
N ILE A 13 11.53 -14.85 -39.43
CA ILE A 13 11.13 -13.99 -38.31
C ILE A 13 9.65 -14.21 -37.99
N LYS A 14 8.80 -14.32 -39.03
CA LYS A 14 7.39 -14.68 -38.86
C LYS A 14 7.22 -16.05 -38.20
N LEU A 15 8.08 -17.01 -38.51
CA LEU A 15 8.05 -18.35 -37.92
C LEU A 15 8.44 -18.32 -36.43
N ILE A 16 9.52 -17.62 -36.07
CA ILE A 16 9.95 -17.46 -34.68
C ILE A 16 8.86 -16.74 -33.85
N ILE A 17 8.31 -15.64 -34.39
CA ILE A 17 7.23 -14.88 -33.74
C ILE A 17 5.96 -15.75 -33.63
N GLY A 18 5.62 -16.50 -34.67
CA GLY A 18 4.48 -17.41 -34.70
C GLY A 18 4.58 -18.51 -33.65
N SER A 19 5.74 -19.16 -33.54
CA SER A 19 6.01 -20.16 -32.50
C SER A 19 5.93 -19.57 -31.10
N PHE A 20 6.45 -18.36 -30.91
CA PHE A 20 6.36 -17.65 -29.63
C PHE A 20 4.91 -17.32 -29.24
N ILE A 21 4.11 -16.80 -30.18
CA ILE A 21 2.70 -16.49 -29.97
C ILE A 21 1.88 -17.76 -29.69
N MET A 22 2.25 -18.89 -30.30
CA MET A 22 1.56 -20.17 -30.10
C MET A 22 1.65 -20.67 -28.66
N ILE A 23 2.78 -20.46 -27.98
CA ILE A 23 2.99 -20.83 -26.56
C ILE A 23 2.00 -20.12 -25.63
N PHE A 24 1.67 -18.87 -25.95
CA PHE A 24 0.75 -18.01 -25.20
C PHE A 24 -0.67 -17.98 -25.74
N SER A 25 -0.96 -18.73 -26.80
CA SER A 25 -2.24 -18.69 -27.52
C SER A 25 -3.49 -18.82 -26.63
N PRO A 26 -3.50 -19.66 -25.57
CA PRO A 26 -4.66 -19.80 -24.67
C PRO A 26 -4.94 -18.56 -23.80
N PHE A 27 -4.00 -17.62 -23.69
CA PHE A 27 -4.03 -16.53 -22.71
C PHE A 27 -3.90 -15.14 -23.35
N LYS A 28 -4.06 -15.04 -24.68
CA LYS A 28 -3.94 -13.78 -25.44
C LYS A 28 -4.69 -12.64 -24.78
N VAL A 29 -5.94 -12.88 -24.36
CA VAL A 29 -6.79 -11.85 -23.73
C VAL A 29 -6.21 -11.39 -22.39
N SER A 30 -5.82 -12.30 -21.50
CA SER A 30 -5.26 -11.96 -20.18
C SER A 30 -3.92 -11.22 -20.27
N ILE A 31 -3.06 -11.58 -21.23
CA ILE A 31 -1.79 -10.89 -21.46
C ILE A 31 -2.03 -9.48 -21.99
N VAL A 32 -3.00 -9.30 -22.90
CA VAL A 32 -3.39 -7.96 -23.38
C VAL A 32 -3.95 -7.11 -22.25
N ILE A 33 -4.82 -7.67 -21.40
CA ILE A 33 -5.34 -6.98 -20.21
C ILE A 33 -4.20 -6.54 -19.30
N LEU A 34 -3.27 -7.45 -18.98
CA LEU A 34 -2.12 -7.13 -18.13
C LEU A 34 -1.26 -6.02 -18.74
N PHE A 35 -0.99 -6.07 -20.04
CA PHE A 35 -0.22 -5.04 -20.72
C PHE A 35 -0.91 -3.67 -20.70
N VAL A 36 -2.22 -3.63 -20.95
CA VAL A 36 -3.02 -2.41 -20.86
C VAL A 36 -3.01 -1.84 -19.45
N LEU A 37 -3.12 -2.68 -18.42
CA LEU A 37 -3.05 -2.24 -17.02
C LEU A 37 -1.70 -1.62 -16.68
N ILE A 38 -0.58 -2.21 -17.11
CA ILE A 38 0.76 -1.61 -16.91
C ILE A 38 0.86 -0.23 -17.57
N ILE A 39 0.28 -0.06 -18.76
CA ILE A 39 0.25 1.25 -19.45
C ILE A 39 -0.57 2.25 -18.63
N ILE A 40 -1.78 1.87 -18.20
CA ILE A 40 -2.65 2.73 -17.40
C ILE A 40 -1.95 3.12 -16.09
N ASP A 41 -1.34 2.15 -15.39
CA ASP A 41 -0.57 2.38 -14.16
C ASP A 41 0.59 3.36 -14.38
N THR A 42 1.29 3.23 -15.50
CA THR A 42 2.37 4.15 -15.84
C THR A 42 1.84 5.56 -16.13
N ILE A 43 0.70 5.69 -16.81
CA ILE A 43 0.06 6.98 -17.09
C ILE A 43 -0.44 7.62 -15.79
N THR A 44 -1.09 6.87 -14.90
CA THR A 44 -1.60 7.40 -13.62
C THR A 44 -0.45 7.78 -12.69
N ALA A 45 0.60 6.96 -12.59
CA ALA A 45 1.80 7.26 -11.83
C ALA A 45 2.58 8.49 -12.37
N CYS A 46 2.62 8.66 -13.70
CA CYS A 46 3.19 9.85 -14.33
C CYS A 46 2.32 11.11 -14.10
N SER A 47 0.99 10.98 -14.20
CA SER A 47 0.05 12.07 -13.94
C SER A 47 0.19 12.58 -12.50
N TYR A 48 0.34 11.67 -11.55
CA TYR A 48 0.68 12.00 -10.17
C TYR A 48 2.04 12.70 -10.04
N ALA A 49 3.08 12.20 -10.74
CA ALA A 49 4.42 12.80 -10.75
C ALA A 49 4.45 14.25 -11.23
N ILE A 50 3.71 14.52 -12.32
CA ILE A 50 3.60 15.84 -12.96
C ILE A 50 2.89 16.81 -12.02
N ARG A 51 1.82 16.36 -11.37
CA ARG A 51 1.10 17.16 -10.38
C ARG A 51 1.98 17.59 -9.20
N ILE A 52 2.98 16.78 -8.83
CA ILE A 52 3.94 17.06 -7.74
C ILE A 52 5.24 17.71 -8.26
N ARG A 53 5.34 18.02 -9.56
CA ARG A 53 6.54 18.60 -10.21
C ARG A 53 7.85 17.82 -9.99
N LYS A 54 7.78 16.53 -9.63
CA LYS A 54 8.95 15.65 -9.42
C LYS A 54 8.94 14.52 -10.45
N PHE A 55 9.06 14.87 -11.72
CA PHE A 55 9.22 13.88 -12.78
C PHE A 55 10.68 13.39 -12.80
N THR A 56 10.91 12.12 -12.44
CA THR A 56 12.24 11.52 -12.47
C THR A 56 12.28 10.34 -13.43
N SER A 57 13.34 10.25 -14.25
CA SER A 57 13.59 9.13 -15.18
C SER A 57 13.53 7.74 -14.52
N ARG A 58 13.82 7.67 -13.21
CA ARG A 58 13.70 6.45 -12.39
C ARG A 58 12.29 5.83 -12.43
N ARG A 59 11.22 6.62 -12.58
CA ARG A 59 9.84 6.09 -12.69
C ARG A 59 9.58 5.40 -14.03
N PHE A 60 10.10 5.95 -15.12
CA PHE A 60 10.01 5.31 -16.43
C PHE A 60 10.83 4.00 -16.47
N GLN A 61 12.03 4.00 -15.88
CA GLN A 61 12.83 2.78 -15.71
C GLN A 61 12.09 1.70 -14.90
N LYS A 62 11.30 2.10 -13.90
CA LYS A 62 10.46 1.17 -13.12
C LYS A 62 9.39 0.50 -14.00
N ALA A 63 8.75 1.24 -14.89
CA ALA A 63 7.76 0.69 -15.84
C ALA A 63 8.39 -0.32 -16.80
N VAL A 64 9.55 0.01 -17.39
CA VAL A 64 10.29 -0.92 -18.26
C VAL A 64 10.70 -2.18 -17.49
N LYS A 65 11.19 -2.04 -16.25
CA LYS A 65 11.52 -3.18 -15.39
C LYS A 65 10.29 -4.04 -15.09
N LYS A 66 9.13 -3.44 -14.78
CA LYS A 66 7.88 -4.18 -14.55
C LYS A 66 7.51 -5.04 -15.75
N ILE A 67 7.53 -4.46 -16.97
CA ILE A 67 7.24 -5.19 -18.21
C ILE A 67 8.18 -6.39 -18.34
N VAL A 68 9.50 -6.17 -18.25
CA VAL A 68 10.47 -7.27 -18.42
C VAL A 68 10.25 -8.38 -17.38
N VAL A 69 10.08 -8.02 -16.11
CA VAL A 69 9.89 -9.00 -15.03
C VAL A 69 8.58 -9.78 -15.24
N TYR A 70 7.47 -9.11 -15.50
CA TYR A 70 6.17 -9.77 -15.60
C TYR A 70 6.10 -10.71 -16.80
N PHE A 71 6.57 -10.26 -17.97
CA PHE A 71 6.63 -11.13 -19.14
C PHE A 71 7.59 -12.31 -18.94
N THR A 72 8.72 -12.11 -18.27
CA THR A 72 9.66 -13.19 -17.95
C THR A 72 9.03 -14.20 -17.00
N THR A 73 8.33 -13.75 -15.94
CA THR A 73 7.64 -14.63 -14.99
C THR A 73 6.56 -15.46 -15.67
N VAL A 74 5.68 -14.83 -16.47
CA VAL A 74 4.62 -15.56 -17.19
C VAL A 74 5.23 -16.53 -18.20
N PHE A 75 6.32 -16.16 -18.87
CA PHE A 75 7.02 -17.03 -19.82
C PHE A 75 7.63 -18.26 -19.15
N VAL A 76 8.34 -18.09 -18.03
CA VAL A 76 8.95 -19.22 -17.29
C VAL A 76 7.88 -20.18 -16.79
N VAL A 77 6.81 -19.67 -16.17
CA VAL A 77 5.69 -20.51 -15.71
C VAL A 77 5.05 -21.27 -16.87
N ARG A 78 4.85 -20.60 -18.01
CA ARG A 78 4.24 -21.22 -19.17
C ARG A 78 5.13 -22.30 -19.79
N LEU A 79 6.43 -22.06 -19.88
CA LEU A 79 7.39 -23.07 -20.36
C LEU A 79 7.42 -24.29 -19.44
N LEU A 80 7.34 -24.08 -18.12
CA LEU A 80 7.24 -25.17 -17.15
C LEU A 80 5.95 -25.99 -17.36
N GLU A 81 4.80 -25.34 -17.53
CA GLU A 81 3.54 -26.05 -17.81
C GLU A 81 3.60 -26.83 -19.12
N VAL A 82 4.18 -26.26 -20.18
CA VAL A 82 4.33 -26.96 -21.47
C VAL A 82 5.31 -28.14 -21.34
N GLY A 83 6.40 -27.97 -20.60
CA GLY A 83 7.41 -29.02 -20.38
C GLY A 83 6.90 -30.18 -19.52
N VAL A 84 5.96 -29.92 -18.61
CA VAL A 84 5.34 -30.92 -17.72
C VAL A 84 3.97 -31.39 -18.24
N ALA A 85 3.51 -30.87 -19.39
CA ALA A 85 2.20 -31.19 -19.98
C ALA A 85 2.00 -32.69 -20.30
N THR A 86 3.09 -33.45 -20.40
CA THR A 86 3.07 -34.92 -20.56
C THR A 86 2.62 -35.65 -19.29
N LEU A 87 2.73 -35.01 -18.12
CA LEU A 87 2.34 -35.56 -16.82
C LEU A 87 1.01 -34.97 -16.30
N ILE A 88 0.78 -33.68 -16.53
CA ILE A 88 -0.40 -32.96 -16.02
C ILE A 88 -0.92 -32.01 -17.09
N GLN A 89 -2.10 -32.30 -17.66
CA GLN A 89 -2.76 -31.44 -18.64
C GLN A 89 -3.55 -30.31 -17.98
N THR A 90 -2.85 -29.41 -17.30
CA THR A 90 -3.48 -28.22 -16.71
C THR A 90 -2.73 -26.95 -17.04
N ASN A 91 -3.50 -25.86 -17.07
CA ASN A 91 -3.05 -24.50 -17.39
C ASN A 91 -3.23 -23.58 -16.16
N ILE A 92 -3.22 -24.19 -14.96
CA ILE A 92 -3.65 -23.56 -13.71
C ILE A 92 -2.60 -22.58 -13.20
N ALA A 93 -1.31 -22.93 -13.28
CA ALA A 93 -0.23 -22.07 -12.79
C ALA A 93 -0.15 -20.78 -13.61
N THR A 94 -0.24 -20.85 -14.94
CA THR A 94 -0.25 -19.65 -15.79
C THR A 94 -1.48 -18.79 -15.53
N ARG A 95 -2.67 -19.38 -15.31
CA ARG A 95 -3.88 -18.63 -14.95
C ARG A 95 -3.75 -17.92 -13.62
N LEU A 96 -3.18 -18.59 -12.61
CA LEU A 96 -2.98 -18.02 -11.28
C LEU A 96 -1.98 -16.86 -11.33
N ILE A 97 -0.81 -17.04 -11.96
CA ILE A 97 0.18 -15.97 -12.09
C ILE A 97 -0.39 -14.78 -12.86
N LEU A 98 -1.11 -15.01 -13.98
CA LEU A 98 -1.71 -13.91 -14.75
C LEU A 98 -2.78 -13.17 -13.93
N SER A 99 -3.65 -13.89 -13.23
CA SER A 99 -4.68 -13.28 -12.39
C SER A 99 -4.07 -12.47 -11.26
N PHE A 100 -2.99 -12.98 -10.66
CA PHE A 100 -2.24 -12.27 -9.62
C PHE A 100 -1.65 -10.97 -10.16
N LEU A 101 -0.91 -11.01 -11.27
CA LEU A 101 -0.28 -9.82 -11.84
C LEU A 101 -1.31 -8.76 -12.30
N ILE A 102 -2.44 -9.19 -12.88
CA ILE A 102 -3.55 -8.30 -13.26
C ILE A 102 -4.09 -7.59 -12.01
N LEU A 103 -4.29 -8.33 -10.93
CA LEU A 103 -4.85 -7.79 -9.71
C LEU A 103 -3.86 -6.84 -9.00
N THR A 104 -2.56 -7.16 -9.02
CA THR A 104 -1.51 -6.25 -8.52
C THR A 104 -1.52 -4.91 -9.26
N GLU A 105 -1.61 -4.91 -10.59
CA GLU A 105 -1.66 -3.66 -11.36
C GLU A 105 -2.98 -2.91 -11.17
N ALA A 106 -4.11 -3.61 -11.03
CA ALA A 106 -5.39 -2.98 -10.70
C ALA A 106 -5.34 -2.26 -9.35
N ILE A 107 -4.72 -2.86 -8.33
CA ILE A 107 -4.52 -2.24 -7.01
C ILE A 107 -3.59 -1.02 -7.13
N SER A 108 -2.47 -1.15 -7.83
CA SER A 108 -1.51 -0.05 -8.07
C SER A 108 -2.17 1.14 -8.77
N ILE A 109 -3.06 0.90 -9.74
CA ILE A 109 -3.83 1.95 -10.40
C ILE A 109 -4.78 2.63 -9.42
N LEU A 110 -5.54 1.86 -8.64
CA LEU A 110 -6.47 2.41 -7.65
C LEU A 110 -5.74 3.26 -6.62
N GLU A 111 -4.58 2.83 -6.15
CA GLU A 111 -3.71 3.62 -5.26
C GLU A 111 -3.25 4.93 -5.93
N ASN A 112 -2.81 4.89 -7.19
CA ASN A 112 -2.44 6.10 -7.91
C ASN A 112 -3.65 7.05 -8.12
N LEU A 113 -4.86 6.51 -8.27
CA LEU A 113 -6.09 7.30 -8.41
C LEU A 113 -6.54 7.93 -7.09
N THR A 114 -6.42 7.21 -5.95
CA THR A 114 -6.68 7.81 -4.63
C THR A 114 -5.69 8.94 -4.34
N LEU A 115 -4.42 8.76 -4.68
CA LEU A 115 -3.38 9.79 -4.59
C LEU A 115 -3.65 11.01 -5.50
N LEU A 116 -4.41 10.84 -6.59
CA LEU A 116 -4.86 11.92 -7.46
C LEU A 116 -6.12 12.64 -6.94
N GLY A 117 -6.68 12.21 -5.81
CA GLY A 117 -7.86 12.80 -5.19
C GLY A 117 -9.19 12.30 -5.76
N LEU A 118 -9.20 11.16 -6.46
CA LEU A 118 -10.44 10.53 -6.89
C LEU A 118 -11.02 9.72 -5.71
N PRO A 119 -12.27 9.99 -5.29
CA PRO A 119 -12.89 9.27 -4.19
C PRO A 119 -13.22 7.84 -4.64
N ILE A 120 -12.37 6.88 -4.28
CA ILE A 120 -12.63 5.46 -4.51
C ILE A 120 -13.40 4.91 -3.31
N PRO A 121 -14.55 4.23 -3.52
CA PRO A 121 -15.32 3.67 -2.42
C PRO A 121 -14.50 2.64 -1.62
N ASN A 122 -14.37 2.84 -0.30
CA ASN A 122 -13.62 1.97 0.62
C ASN A 122 -14.06 0.50 0.57
N VAL A 123 -15.31 0.22 0.16
CA VAL A 123 -15.85 -1.13 0.00
C VAL A 123 -15.16 -1.87 -1.14
N VAL A 124 -14.81 -1.19 -2.23
CA VAL A 124 -14.14 -1.78 -3.39
C VAL A 124 -12.69 -2.13 -3.05
N LEU A 125 -11.98 -1.22 -2.39
CA LEU A 125 -10.61 -1.46 -1.90
C LEU A 125 -10.59 -2.63 -0.90
N LYS A 126 -11.51 -2.64 0.08
CA LYS A 126 -11.59 -3.67 1.11
C LYS A 126 -12.01 -5.04 0.55
N LEU A 127 -12.87 -5.08 -0.46
CA LEU A 127 -13.26 -6.33 -1.15
C LEU A 127 -12.12 -6.87 -2.02
N MET A 128 -11.37 -6.02 -2.73
CA MET A 128 -10.23 -6.46 -3.53
C MET A 128 -9.04 -6.89 -2.67
N LEU A 129 -8.75 -6.16 -1.60
CA LEU A 129 -7.73 -6.52 -0.62
C LEU A 129 -8.14 -7.72 0.24
N GLY A 130 -9.43 -7.90 0.53
CA GLY A 130 -9.93 -9.03 1.32
C GLY A 130 -10.16 -10.33 0.54
N SER A 131 -10.36 -10.26 -0.78
CA SER A 131 -10.46 -11.45 -1.64
C SER A 131 -9.09 -12.04 -2.00
N LEU A 132 -8.03 -11.24 -1.89
CA LEU A 132 -6.65 -11.69 -1.82
C LEU A 132 -6.28 -11.93 -0.35
N ASN A 133 -6.32 -13.17 0.14
CA ASN A 133 -5.68 -13.49 1.42
C ASN A 133 -4.16 -13.24 1.31
N LEU A 134 -3.74 -11.99 1.57
CA LEU A 134 -2.34 -11.56 1.64
C LEU A 134 -1.57 -12.36 2.70
N ASP A 135 -2.28 -12.89 3.71
CA ASP A 135 -1.72 -13.77 4.74
C ASP A 135 -1.01 -15.01 4.18
N LYS A 136 -1.49 -15.59 3.07
CA LYS A 136 -0.81 -16.74 2.41
C LYS A 136 0.35 -16.31 1.50
N PHE A 137 0.43 -15.04 1.14
CA PHE A 137 1.50 -14.48 0.30
C PHE A 137 2.70 -14.02 1.12
N ASP A 138 2.48 -13.57 2.36
CA ASP A 138 3.55 -13.19 3.29
C ASP A 138 4.44 -14.38 3.68
N ASP A 139 3.84 -15.57 3.86
CA ASP A 139 4.57 -16.83 4.07
C ASP A 139 5.48 -17.20 2.88
N ILE A 140 5.18 -16.72 1.68
CA ILE A 140 5.92 -17.02 0.44
C ILE A 140 7.02 -15.99 0.17
N PHE A 141 6.85 -14.73 0.59
CA PHE A 141 7.75 -13.62 0.21
C PHE A 141 8.51 -12.94 1.36
N GLY A 142 8.32 -13.38 2.61
CA GLY A 142 9.26 -13.14 3.71
C GLY A 142 9.19 -11.76 4.38
N LYS A 143 9.41 -11.78 5.69
CA LYS A 143 9.40 -10.67 6.69
C LYS A 143 10.19 -9.40 6.35
N GLU A 144 11.01 -9.40 5.30
CA GLU A 144 11.89 -8.28 4.94
C GLU A 144 11.15 -7.13 4.22
N PHE A 145 9.97 -7.39 3.66
CA PHE A 145 9.25 -6.39 2.87
C PHE A 145 8.27 -5.53 3.68
N THR A 146 7.71 -6.02 4.79
CA THR A 146 6.63 -5.36 5.53
C THR A 146 7.12 -4.15 6.33
N ASN A 147 8.20 -4.27 7.11
CA ASN A 147 8.72 -3.15 7.93
C ASN A 147 9.23 -1.95 7.11
N LYS A 148 9.74 -2.19 5.90
CA LYS A 148 10.14 -1.12 4.98
C LYS A 148 8.93 -0.47 4.28
N THR A 149 7.77 -1.12 4.28
CA THR A 149 6.59 -0.65 3.58
C THR A 149 5.83 0.38 4.42
N TYR A 150 5.51 0.09 5.69
CA TYR A 150 4.71 1.03 6.51
C TYR A 150 5.46 2.32 6.89
N ASN A 151 6.76 2.23 7.20
CA ASN A 151 7.58 3.42 7.46
C ASN A 151 7.58 4.36 6.25
N LYS A 152 7.71 3.78 5.05
CA LYS A 152 7.67 4.52 3.81
C LYS A 152 6.28 5.06 3.50
N GLU A 153 5.21 4.30 3.79
CA GLU A 153 3.84 4.79 3.68
C GLU A 153 3.59 5.99 4.58
N ILE A 154 4.03 5.94 5.84
CA ILE A 154 3.92 7.08 6.76
C ILE A 154 4.74 8.27 6.27
N ASP A 155 5.96 8.04 5.77
CA ASP A 155 6.79 9.09 5.15
C ASP A 155 6.08 9.72 3.93
N ASP A 156 5.46 8.90 3.09
CA ASP A 156 4.69 9.34 1.92
C ASP A 156 3.45 10.12 2.37
N ILE A 157 2.76 9.70 3.42
CA ILE A 157 1.64 10.44 4.02
C ILE A 157 2.09 11.82 4.53
N ILE A 158 3.17 11.87 5.32
CA ILE A 158 3.74 13.10 5.85
C ILE A 158 4.15 14.04 4.71
N GLN A 159 4.78 13.49 3.67
CA GLN A 159 5.28 14.27 2.55
C GLN A 159 4.17 14.79 1.64
N TYR A 160 3.18 13.96 1.32
CA TYR A 160 2.20 14.26 0.27
C TYR A 160 0.84 14.63 0.83
N GLN A 161 0.30 13.90 1.82
CA GLN A 161 -1.06 14.13 2.30
C GLN A 161 -1.15 15.36 3.21
N LEU A 162 -0.18 15.56 4.10
CA LEU A 162 -0.13 16.74 4.95
C LEU A 162 0.12 18.03 4.16
N ALA A 163 0.72 17.93 2.97
CA ALA A 163 0.92 19.09 2.10
C ALA A 163 -0.41 19.71 1.61
N PHE A 164 -1.51 18.93 1.57
CA PHE A 164 -2.82 19.39 1.13
C PHE A 164 -3.63 20.12 2.23
N ILE A 165 -3.16 20.09 3.47
CA ILE A 165 -3.79 20.80 4.60
C ILE A 165 -3.32 22.25 4.54
N ASN A 166 -4.24 23.22 4.46
CA ASN A 166 -3.83 24.63 4.37
C ASN A 166 -3.39 25.17 5.71
N ASP A 167 -4.10 24.79 6.77
CA ASP A 167 -3.83 25.25 8.13
C ASP A 167 -2.43 24.78 8.56
N GLU A 168 -1.52 25.74 8.72
CA GLU A 168 -0.12 25.49 9.08
C GLU A 168 -0.01 24.88 10.48
N THR A 169 -0.85 25.31 11.42
CA THR A 169 -0.87 24.79 12.80
C THR A 169 -1.32 23.33 12.80
N MET A 170 -2.38 23.00 12.06
CA MET A 170 -2.84 21.62 11.94
C MET A 170 -1.83 20.71 11.23
N ARG A 171 -1.15 21.23 10.21
CA ARG A 171 -0.11 20.50 9.49
C ARG A 171 1.07 20.15 10.39
N LYS A 172 1.51 21.09 11.24
CA LYS A 172 2.58 20.85 12.22
C LYS A 172 2.15 19.82 13.26
N LEU A 173 0.93 19.98 13.80
CA LEU A 173 0.33 19.06 14.76
C LEU A 173 0.32 17.63 14.23
N LEU A 174 -0.24 17.42 13.04
CA LEU A 174 -0.31 16.11 12.40
C LEU A 174 1.05 15.56 12.03
N LYS A 175 1.99 16.40 11.59
CA LYS A 175 3.36 15.93 11.31
C LYS A 175 4.00 15.31 12.54
N ILE A 176 3.88 15.98 13.69
CA ILE A 176 4.40 15.48 14.98
C ILE A 176 3.71 14.17 15.35
N GLU A 177 2.39 14.11 15.21
CA GLU A 177 1.63 12.89 15.52
C GLU A 177 2.06 11.70 14.65
N PHE A 178 2.22 11.88 13.34
CA PHE A 178 2.59 10.81 12.43
C PHE A 178 4.00 10.30 12.67
N GLU A 179 4.95 11.18 12.97
CA GLU A 179 6.32 10.78 13.36
C GLU A 179 6.33 9.99 14.67
N GLU A 180 5.51 10.39 15.64
CA GLU A 180 5.41 9.67 16.91
C GLU A 180 4.77 8.29 16.74
N TRP A 181 3.72 8.15 15.93
CA TRP A 181 3.14 6.84 15.62
C TRP A 181 4.06 5.94 14.79
N LYS A 182 4.88 6.52 13.90
CA LYS A 182 5.94 5.79 13.20
C LYS A 182 6.96 5.21 14.20
N ASN A 183 7.36 6.01 15.19
CA ASN A 183 8.25 5.53 16.27
C ASN A 183 7.59 4.39 17.06
N VAL A 184 6.30 4.48 17.36
CA VAL A 184 5.54 3.40 18.01
C VAL A 184 5.60 2.12 17.19
N LEU A 185 5.33 2.18 15.88
CA LEU A 185 5.37 1.00 15.03
C LEU A 185 6.75 0.32 15.04
N ASN A 186 7.82 1.11 14.99
CA ASN A 186 9.19 0.59 15.09
C ASN A 186 9.47 -0.03 16.47
N LEU A 187 8.95 0.55 17.56
CA LEU A 187 9.12 0.01 18.91
C LEU A 187 8.29 -1.25 19.14
N ILE A 188 7.05 -1.30 18.64
CA ILE A 188 6.19 -2.49 18.67
C ILE A 188 6.85 -3.62 17.89
N ASP A 189 7.43 -3.32 16.73
CA ASP A 189 8.15 -4.27 15.91
C ASP A 189 9.28 -4.97 16.69
N VAL A 190 10.12 -4.19 17.38
CA VAL A 190 11.20 -4.70 18.24
C VAL A 190 10.64 -5.47 19.44
N GLN A 191 9.67 -4.90 20.16
CA GLN A 191 9.15 -5.51 21.38
C GLN A 191 8.45 -6.85 21.14
N ILE A 192 7.75 -7.00 20.00
CA ILE A 192 7.09 -8.25 19.63
C ILE A 192 8.11 -9.29 19.12
N THR A 193 9.20 -8.84 18.48
CA THR A 193 10.20 -9.75 17.89
C THR A 193 11.17 -10.31 18.95
N ASP A 194 11.61 -9.50 19.91
CA ASP A 194 12.61 -9.89 20.92
C ASP A 194 12.02 -10.66 22.10
N TYR A 195 10.73 -10.49 22.37
CA TYR A 195 10.05 -11.11 23.49
C TYR A 195 8.82 -11.85 22.97
N ASN A 196 9.02 -13.09 22.54
CA ASN A 196 7.98 -14.09 22.29
C ASN A 196 7.24 -14.42 23.61
N SER A 197 6.56 -13.44 24.22
CA SER A 197 5.82 -13.68 25.45
C SER A 197 4.52 -14.39 25.07
N GLU A 198 4.48 -15.70 25.27
CA GLU A 198 3.24 -16.49 25.27
C GLU A 198 2.17 -15.88 26.19
N ASN A 199 2.60 -15.05 27.16
CA ASN A 199 1.75 -14.26 28.03
C ASN A 199 1.09 -13.08 27.30
N GLN A 200 -0.21 -13.23 27.03
CA GLN A 200 -1.06 -12.27 26.33
C GLN A 200 -1.25 -10.95 27.11
N ASP A 201 -1.29 -11.01 28.45
CA ASP A 201 -1.44 -9.82 29.30
C ASP A 201 -0.21 -8.92 29.21
N LEU A 202 0.99 -9.52 29.27
CA LEU A 202 2.25 -8.79 29.17
C LEU A 202 2.41 -8.12 27.81
N LEU A 203 2.02 -8.80 26.73
CA LEU A 203 2.03 -8.26 25.37
C LEU A 203 1.12 -7.03 25.27
N PHE A 204 -0.12 -7.14 25.73
CA PHE A 204 -1.06 -6.01 25.72
C PHE A 204 -0.56 -4.84 26.56
N TYR A 205 -0.08 -5.11 27.79
CA TYR A 205 0.41 -4.06 28.69
C TYR A 205 1.58 -3.28 28.10
N ARG A 206 2.52 -3.96 27.44
CA ARG A 206 3.66 -3.33 26.76
C ARG A 206 3.23 -2.44 25.60
N ILE A 207 2.33 -2.92 24.75
CA ILE A 207 1.83 -2.12 23.64
C ILE A 207 1.02 -0.92 24.14
N SER A 208 0.17 -1.12 25.16
CA SER A 208 -0.60 -0.04 25.77
C SER A 208 0.32 1.02 26.39
N SER A 209 1.37 0.61 27.11
CA SER A 209 2.30 1.55 27.72
C SER A 209 3.09 2.34 26.69
N LEU A 210 3.48 1.72 25.56
CA LEU A 210 4.07 2.44 24.43
C LEU A 210 3.12 3.52 23.89
N ILE A 211 1.84 3.18 23.69
CA ILE A 211 0.83 4.13 23.20
C ILE A 211 0.66 5.29 24.21
N ASP A 212 0.60 5.01 25.50
CA ASP A 212 0.42 6.04 26.53
C ASP A 212 1.64 6.96 26.67
N VAL A 213 2.86 6.41 26.61
CA VAL A 213 4.10 7.19 26.55
C VAL A 213 4.11 8.10 25.33
N THR A 214 3.64 7.58 24.19
CA THR A 214 3.62 8.32 22.93
C THR A 214 2.62 9.47 22.96
N LYS A 215 1.42 9.28 23.50
CA LYS A 215 0.45 10.38 23.71
C LYS A 215 1.06 11.51 24.54
N LYS A 216 1.82 11.17 25.58
CA LYS A 216 2.50 12.15 26.42
C LYS A 216 3.60 12.89 25.64
N SER A 217 4.45 12.16 24.93
CA SER A 217 5.49 12.72 24.07
C SER A 217 4.93 13.65 22.99
N MET A 218 3.81 13.29 22.35
CA MET A 218 3.11 14.15 21.38
C MET A 218 2.68 15.47 22.02
N LEU A 219 2.10 15.41 23.22
CA LEU A 219 1.64 16.61 23.93
C LEU A 219 2.80 17.56 24.22
N ASP A 220 3.91 17.03 24.74
CA ASP A 220 5.11 17.81 25.05
C ASP A 220 5.66 18.47 23.78
N LYS A 221 5.73 17.74 22.66
CA LYS A 221 6.20 18.27 21.37
C LYS A 221 5.26 19.31 20.76
N TRP A 222 3.94 19.14 20.90
CA TRP A 222 2.98 20.16 20.46
C TRP A 222 3.13 21.44 21.26
N THR A 223 3.42 21.35 22.57
CA THR A 223 3.70 22.51 23.40
C THR A 223 5.01 23.21 23.06
N ASP A 224 6.05 22.45 22.72
CA ASP A 224 7.36 22.99 22.31
C ASP A 224 7.29 23.76 20.98
N GLU A 225 6.34 23.42 20.10
CA GLU A 225 6.09 24.06 18.81
C GLU A 225 5.10 25.24 18.90
N ASP A 226 4.84 25.75 20.12
CA ASP A 226 3.98 26.91 20.41
C ASP A 226 2.55 26.77 19.86
N ILE A 227 2.03 25.53 19.80
CA ILE A 227 0.66 25.26 19.38
C ILE A 227 -0.29 25.63 20.52
N LYS A 228 -1.28 26.48 20.25
CA LYS A 228 -2.25 26.94 21.25
C LYS A 228 -2.99 25.78 21.92
N GLN A 229 -3.06 25.83 23.25
CA GLN A 229 -3.73 24.80 24.07
C GLN A 229 -5.20 24.57 23.69
N ASP A 230 -5.92 25.60 23.27
CA ASP A 230 -7.32 25.44 22.84
C ASP A 230 -7.46 24.55 21.59
N ILE A 231 -6.50 24.65 20.66
CA ILE A 231 -6.44 23.83 19.45
C ILE A 231 -6.10 22.39 19.82
N ILE A 232 -5.10 22.20 20.68
CA ILE A 232 -4.69 20.88 21.19
C ILE A 232 -5.87 20.19 21.90
N ASN A 233 -6.58 20.89 22.78
CA ASN A 233 -7.71 20.33 23.52
C ASN A 233 -8.88 19.97 22.60
N LYS A 234 -9.20 20.83 21.62
CA LYS A 234 -10.24 20.54 20.63
C LYS A 234 -9.89 19.31 19.80
N TYR A 235 -8.63 19.22 19.35
CA TYR A 235 -8.11 18.08 18.62
C TYR A 235 -8.22 16.80 19.46
N LYS A 236 -7.67 16.83 20.67
CA LYS A 236 -7.67 15.70 21.60
C LYS A 236 -9.07 15.14 21.85
N ASN A 237 -10.07 16.00 22.08
CA ASN A 237 -11.45 15.55 22.33
C ASN A 237 -12.03 14.74 21.15
N CYS A 238 -11.65 15.07 19.92
CA CYS A 238 -12.08 14.33 18.73
C CYS A 238 -11.30 13.00 18.59
N HIS A 239 -9.98 13.05 18.81
CA HIS A 239 -9.07 11.95 18.53
C HIS A 239 -8.99 10.90 19.65
N ASP A 240 -9.21 11.28 20.92
CA ASP A 240 -9.17 10.38 22.07
C ASP A 240 -10.14 9.21 21.90
N LYS A 241 -11.34 9.45 21.36
CA LYS A 241 -12.33 8.39 21.11
C LYS A 241 -11.79 7.36 20.11
N ILE A 242 -11.13 7.82 19.05
CA ILE A 242 -10.56 6.95 18.01
C ILE A 242 -9.39 6.14 18.59
N ILE A 243 -8.55 6.77 19.42
CA ILE A 243 -7.43 6.08 20.06
C ILE A 243 -7.93 5.02 21.06
N GLN A 244 -9.01 5.29 21.81
CA GLN A 244 -9.59 4.28 22.70
C GLN A 244 -10.10 3.06 21.91
N THR A 245 -10.78 3.27 20.78
CA THR A 245 -11.19 2.17 19.89
C THR A 245 -9.99 1.38 19.36
N LEU A 246 -8.88 2.05 19.04
CA LEU A 246 -7.64 1.39 18.63
C LEU A 246 -7.08 0.52 19.77
N ILE A 247 -6.99 1.04 21.00
CA ILE A 247 -6.50 0.29 22.16
C ILE A 247 -7.37 -0.94 22.44
N GLU A 248 -8.69 -0.81 22.38
CA GLU A 248 -9.62 -1.94 22.53
C GLU A 248 -9.42 -3.00 21.44
N THR A 249 -9.20 -2.57 20.19
CA THR A 249 -8.93 -3.48 19.07
C THR A 249 -7.59 -4.20 19.27
N ILE A 250 -6.54 -3.48 19.66
CA ILE A 250 -5.23 -4.05 20.00
C ILE A 250 -5.36 -5.06 21.14
N LYS A 251 -6.16 -4.75 22.16
CA LYS A 251 -6.46 -5.67 23.26
C LYS A 251 -7.01 -6.98 22.71
N MET A 252 -8.08 -6.92 21.91
CA MET A 252 -8.67 -8.12 21.30
C MET A 252 -7.67 -8.94 20.49
N ILE A 253 -6.75 -8.28 19.76
CA ILE A 253 -5.70 -8.96 18.99
C ILE A 253 -4.70 -9.64 19.91
N CYS A 254 -4.27 -8.98 21.00
CA CYS A 254 -3.32 -9.55 21.96
C CYS A 254 -3.85 -10.84 22.61
N TYR A 255 -5.15 -10.87 22.94
CA TYR A 255 -5.82 -12.04 23.51
C TYR A 255 -6.26 -13.09 22.47
N SER A 256 -6.09 -12.84 21.17
CA SER A 256 -6.45 -13.83 20.15
C SER A 256 -5.52 -15.05 20.17
N ASN A 257 -5.99 -16.18 19.63
CA ASN A 257 -5.20 -17.40 19.47
C ASN A 257 -4.29 -17.37 18.23
N GLU A 258 -4.09 -16.20 17.63
CA GLU A 258 -3.27 -16.03 16.43
C GLU A 258 -1.77 -16.11 16.74
N SER A 259 -0.96 -16.45 15.74
CA SER A 259 0.50 -16.43 15.89
C SER A 259 1.00 -15.01 16.21
N ILE A 260 2.13 -14.91 16.92
CA ILE A 260 2.73 -13.61 17.29
C ILE A 260 3.02 -12.76 16.05
N GLU A 261 3.45 -13.39 14.96
CA GLU A 261 3.67 -12.76 13.67
C GLU A 261 2.39 -12.20 13.05
N LYS A 262 1.29 -12.96 13.12
CA LYS A 262 -0.01 -12.49 12.62
C LYS A 262 -0.59 -11.40 13.51
N LYS A 263 -0.45 -11.48 14.83
CA LYS A 263 -0.82 -10.40 15.78
C LYS A 263 -0.11 -9.10 15.43
N LYS A 264 1.21 -9.16 15.22
CA LYS A 264 2.04 -8.02 14.82
C LYS A 264 1.55 -7.35 13.55
N LYS A 265 1.27 -8.16 12.52
CA LYS A 265 0.74 -7.66 11.24
C LYS A 265 -0.59 -6.94 11.44
N ILE A 266 -1.54 -7.60 12.12
CA ILE A 266 -2.88 -7.04 12.36
C ILE A 266 -2.80 -5.75 13.20
N ILE A 267 -1.94 -5.70 14.23
CA ILE A 267 -1.72 -4.49 15.04
C ILE A 267 -1.20 -3.35 14.15
N THR A 268 -0.22 -3.63 13.29
CA THR A 268 0.36 -2.65 12.37
C THR A 268 -0.68 -2.09 11.41
N GLU A 269 -1.50 -2.95 10.80
CA GLU A 269 -2.58 -2.54 9.90
C GLU A 269 -3.65 -1.69 10.61
N ASN A 270 -3.97 -2.00 11.86
CA ASN A 270 -4.93 -1.22 12.65
C ASN A 270 -4.38 0.17 12.99
N ILE A 271 -3.09 0.30 13.31
CA ILE A 271 -2.44 1.59 13.52
C ILE A 271 -2.41 2.40 12.21
N MET A 272 -2.11 1.77 11.07
CA MET A 272 -2.18 2.45 9.77
C MET A 272 -3.59 2.93 9.45
N THR A 273 -4.60 2.09 9.69
CA THR A 273 -6.02 2.45 9.49
C THR A 273 -6.42 3.64 10.36
N PHE A 274 -5.95 3.65 11.61
CA PHE A 274 -6.13 4.76 12.53
C PHE A 274 -5.52 6.06 11.97
N LEU A 275 -4.26 6.02 11.51
CA LEU A 275 -3.59 7.17 10.91
C LEU A 275 -4.33 7.70 9.67
N TYR A 276 -4.75 6.82 8.76
CA TYR A 276 -5.54 7.24 7.61
C TYR A 276 -6.87 7.90 8.00
N LYS A 277 -7.52 7.41 9.05
CA LYS A 277 -8.76 7.99 9.55
C LYS A 277 -8.55 9.40 10.07
N ILE A 278 -7.46 9.64 10.81
CA ILE A 278 -7.08 10.98 11.29
C ILE A 278 -6.99 11.97 10.14
N ILE A 279 -6.22 11.64 9.10
CA ILE A 279 -6.04 12.56 7.96
C ILE A 279 -7.34 12.78 7.22
N THR A 280 -8.12 11.71 7.02
CA THR A 280 -9.39 11.81 6.30
C THR A 280 -10.38 12.70 7.04
N ASP A 281 -10.43 12.61 8.38
CA ASP A 281 -11.33 13.41 9.20
C ASP A 281 -10.91 14.89 9.17
N VAL A 282 -9.62 15.20 9.29
CA VAL A 282 -9.11 16.58 9.17
C VAL A 282 -9.39 17.17 7.77
N GLN A 283 -9.14 16.40 6.70
CA GLN A 283 -9.41 16.85 5.33
C GLN A 283 -10.90 17.11 5.08
N LYS A 284 -11.79 16.30 5.66
CA LYS A 284 -13.25 16.51 5.56
C LYS A 284 -13.68 17.79 6.27
N GLU A 285 -13.19 18.05 7.47
CA GLU A 285 -13.50 19.28 8.21
C GLU A 285 -13.09 20.52 7.41
N GLU A 286 -11.91 20.47 6.80
CA GLU A 286 -11.40 21.58 5.98
C GLU A 286 -12.21 21.80 4.69
N GLN A 287 -12.66 20.72 4.04
CA GLN A 287 -13.55 20.79 2.88
C GLN A 287 -14.92 21.38 3.24
N ILE A 288 -15.50 20.97 4.37
CA ILE A 288 -16.78 21.49 4.86
C ILE A 288 -16.67 22.99 5.16
N TYR A 289 -15.57 23.43 5.80
CA TYR A 289 -15.31 24.84 6.06
C TYR A 289 -15.20 25.67 4.76
N ARG A 290 -14.49 25.15 3.74
CA ARG A 290 -14.38 25.81 2.42
C ARG A 290 -15.75 25.93 1.73
N ILE A 291 -16.58 24.89 1.77
CA ILE A 291 -17.93 24.91 1.15
C ILE A 291 -18.84 25.93 1.84
N MET A 292 -18.75 26.07 3.16
CA MET A 292 -19.55 27.05 3.91
C MET A 292 -19.10 28.49 3.63
N ASN A 293 -17.80 28.74 3.48
CA ASN A 293 -17.26 30.08 3.20
C ASN A 293 -17.31 30.49 1.71
N GLN A 294 -17.58 29.57 0.78
CA GLN A 294 -17.86 29.91 -0.63
C GLN A 294 -19.33 30.29 -0.89
N LYS A 295 -20.22 30.06 0.09
CA LYS A 295 -21.64 30.41 0.01
C LYS A 295 -22.01 31.70 0.77
N ALA A 296 -21.03 32.37 1.37
CA ALA A 296 -21.15 33.68 2.01
C ALA A 296 -20.51 34.75 1.11
#